data_AF-A0A1H4IBH5-F1
#
_entry.id   AF-A0A1H4IBH5-F1
#
_cell.length_a   1.000
_cell.length_b   1.000
_cell.length_c   1.000
_cell.angle_alpha   90.00
_cell.angle_beta   90.00
_cell.angle_gamma   90.00
#
_symmetry.space_group_name_H-M   'P 1'
#
loop_
_entity.id
_entity.type
_entity.pdbx_description
1 polymer ?
#
loop_
_entity_poly.entity_id
_entity_poly.type
_entity_poly.pdbx_seq_one_letter_code
_entity_poly.pdbx_strand_id
1 'polypeptide(L)'
;MSVSVSSFRPARAAVTVSAADMLDRRADAARAAVLDVADIDAAAPAPVVENWGDHLALWAAHQAERDGALPLERCVVDLATPELSGAQLIGVPEMAELGGITASTLRAYISRGNSEVPQPQALVGGRDQWARAVADDWVEARRRSYDGVRAVMSAGDRDQLSRGAAEVRDHFAADFQNTLWGRPDVRKRWVLRARNEDSVREIADALAWNVATSLDRVLPTHLLGSTIEGAVLHDFAEAIDLDRQVQARPRKPVREKGWLHLWVSRPVAAMLDWFIRHHPESAHHHIGEITREAHTRWEIPAEDTLYTLRQAVAMDGKLTQEDAESFFALLTPPEKND
;
A
#
# COMPACT_ATOMS: atom_id res chain seq x y z
N MET A 1 6.75 3.38 17.06
CA MET A 1 7.52 3.00 15.86
C MET A 1 7.16 1.56 15.54
N SER A 2 6.15 1.37 14.69
CA SER A 2 5.73 0.04 14.25
C SER A 2 6.52 -0.27 12.99
N VAL A 3 7.30 -1.35 13.03
CA VAL A 3 7.93 -1.90 11.83
C VAL A 3 6.79 -2.49 11.00
N SER A 4 6.48 -1.88 9.86
CA SER A 4 5.60 -2.49 8.86
C SER A 4 6.17 -3.87 8.54
N VAL A 5 5.42 -4.92 8.88
CA VAL A 5 5.71 -6.27 8.41
C VAL A 5 5.42 -6.26 6.91
N SER A 6 6.44 -5.96 6.12
CA SER A 6 6.44 -6.24 4.69
C SER A 6 6.14 -7.73 4.52
N SER A 7 5.03 -8.06 3.88
CA SER A 7 4.76 -9.43 3.48
C SER A 7 5.74 -9.80 2.39
N PHE A 8 6.87 -10.42 2.76
CA PHE A 8 7.86 -10.88 1.80
C PHE A 8 7.26 -12.01 0.96
N ARG A 9 7.21 -11.83 -0.37
CA ARG A 9 6.83 -12.88 -1.31
C ARG A 9 7.99 -13.86 -1.50
N PRO A 10 7.74 -15.18 -1.55
CA PRO A 10 8.78 -16.13 -1.88
C PRO A 10 9.23 -15.92 -3.35
N ALA A 11 10.54 -15.92 -3.57
CA ALA A 11 11.11 -15.80 -4.92
C ALA A 11 10.78 -17.05 -5.74
N ARG A 12 10.27 -16.87 -6.96
CA ARG A 12 9.87 -17.99 -7.82
C ARG A 12 11.11 -18.74 -8.34
N ALA A 13 11.05 -20.07 -8.28
CA ALA A 13 12.13 -20.96 -8.75
C ALA A 13 13.50 -20.66 -8.12
N ALA A 14 13.52 -20.17 -6.88
CA ALA A 14 14.75 -20.06 -6.11
C ALA A 14 15.38 -21.44 -5.94
N VAL A 15 16.65 -21.54 -6.30
CA VAL A 15 17.47 -22.74 -6.12
C VAL A 15 18.45 -22.46 -4.99
N THR A 16 18.42 -23.31 -3.98
CA THR A 16 19.45 -23.31 -2.94
C THR A 16 20.77 -23.77 -3.53
N VAL A 17 21.82 -22.99 -3.35
CA VAL A 17 23.19 -23.36 -3.73
C VAL A 17 23.88 -23.89 -2.49
N SER A 18 24.28 -25.16 -2.54
CA SER A 18 24.99 -25.80 -1.45
C SER A 18 26.49 -25.48 -1.49
N ALA A 19 27.18 -25.72 -0.37
CA ALA A 19 28.63 -25.60 -0.31
C ALA A 19 29.30 -26.52 -1.34
N ALA A 20 28.73 -27.71 -1.58
CA ALA A 20 29.21 -28.64 -2.59
C ALA A 20 29.11 -28.08 -4.03
N ASP A 21 28.09 -27.25 -4.31
CA ASP A 21 27.89 -26.65 -5.64
C ASP A 21 28.88 -25.51 -5.93
N MET A 22 29.32 -24.79 -4.88
CA MET A 22 30.26 -23.66 -5.01
C MET A 22 31.74 -24.04 -4.94
N LEU A 23 32.06 -25.17 -4.30
CA LEU A 23 33.44 -25.64 -4.15
C LEU A 23 33.97 -26.24 -5.47
N ASP A 24 34.61 -25.41 -6.29
CA ASP A 24 35.38 -25.88 -7.46
C ASP A 24 36.78 -26.37 -7.04
N ARG A 25 37.42 -27.23 -7.84
CA ARG A 25 38.79 -27.76 -7.65
C ARG A 25 39.88 -26.68 -7.59
N ARG A 26 39.54 -25.43 -7.87
CA ARG A 26 40.44 -24.27 -7.82
C ARG A 26 40.48 -23.59 -6.45
N ALA A 27 39.52 -23.88 -5.58
CA ALA A 27 39.49 -23.38 -4.22
C ALA A 27 40.53 -24.09 -3.36
N ASP A 28 41.30 -23.33 -2.57
CA ASP A 28 42.39 -23.82 -1.73
C ASP A 28 42.26 -23.25 -0.32
N ALA A 29 41.94 -24.12 0.63
CA ALA A 29 41.81 -23.79 2.05
C ALA A 29 43.09 -23.17 2.64
N ALA A 30 44.28 -23.51 2.12
CA ALA A 30 45.55 -23.00 2.62
C ALA A 30 45.79 -21.52 2.26
N ARG A 31 45.03 -20.97 1.32
CA ARG A 31 45.10 -19.55 0.92
C ARG A 31 44.16 -18.65 1.70
N ALA A 32 43.32 -19.22 2.56
CA ALA A 32 42.37 -18.49 3.39
C ALA A 32 42.80 -18.42 4.85
N ALA A 33 42.16 -17.51 5.59
CA ALA A 33 42.31 -17.37 7.04
C ALA A 33 40.94 -17.32 7.72
N VAL A 34 40.90 -17.71 9.00
CA VAL A 34 39.73 -17.50 9.86
C VAL A 34 39.68 -16.02 10.22
N LEU A 35 38.60 -15.34 9.83
CA LEU A 35 38.37 -13.93 10.11
C LEU A 35 37.58 -13.76 11.41
N ASP A 36 37.89 -12.73 12.20
CA ASP A 36 37.05 -12.32 13.34
C ASP A 36 35.95 -11.36 12.85
N VAL A 37 34.84 -11.27 13.58
CA VAL A 37 33.75 -10.32 13.31
C VAL A 37 34.27 -8.87 13.34
N ALA A 38 35.33 -8.60 14.10
CA ALA A 38 36.01 -7.31 14.15
C ALA A 38 36.75 -6.95 12.84
N ASP A 39 37.05 -7.94 12.00
CA ASP A 39 37.73 -7.75 10.71
C ASP A 39 36.74 -7.46 9.57
N ILE A 40 35.44 -7.52 9.83
CA ILE A 40 34.36 -7.29 8.86
C ILE A 40 33.82 -5.88 9.04
N ASP A 41 34.14 -4.98 8.09
CA ASP A 41 33.54 -3.64 8.05
C ASP A 41 32.06 -3.74 7.62
N ALA A 42 31.16 -3.70 8.59
CA ALA A 42 29.72 -3.75 8.38
C ALA A 42 29.16 -2.49 7.67
N ALA A 43 29.92 -1.40 7.58
CA ALA A 43 29.53 -0.18 6.88
C ALA A 43 30.04 -0.11 5.43
N ALA A 44 30.90 -1.05 5.01
CA ALA A 44 31.31 -1.20 3.62
C ALA A 44 30.18 -1.80 2.76
N PRO A 45 30.04 -1.41 1.48
CA PRO A 45 29.02 -1.95 0.58
C PRO A 45 29.28 -3.44 0.29
N ALA A 46 28.71 -4.30 1.14
CA ALA A 46 29.01 -5.71 1.31
C ALA A 46 30.51 -5.98 1.56
N PRO A 47 30.89 -6.71 2.63
CA PRO A 47 32.26 -7.16 2.76
C PRO A 47 32.52 -8.16 1.62
N VAL A 48 33.09 -7.68 0.51
CA VAL A 48 33.62 -8.54 -0.54
C VAL A 48 34.84 -9.21 0.05
N VAL A 49 34.64 -10.38 0.66
CA VAL A 49 35.75 -11.24 1.06
C VAL A 49 36.42 -11.68 -0.23
N GLU A 50 37.56 -11.07 -0.54
CA GLU A 50 38.41 -11.52 -1.64
C GLU A 50 38.69 -13.02 -1.45
N ASN A 51 38.62 -13.80 -2.54
CA ASN A 51 38.81 -15.25 -2.50
C ASN A 51 37.79 -16.02 -1.65
N TRP A 52 36.51 -15.61 -1.68
CA TRP A 52 35.40 -16.34 -1.02
C TRP A 52 35.45 -17.87 -1.18
N GLY A 53 35.82 -18.38 -2.35
CA GLY A 53 35.97 -19.82 -2.59
C GLY A 53 37.02 -20.49 -1.69
N ASP A 54 38.15 -19.83 -1.43
CA ASP A 54 39.20 -20.34 -0.54
C ASP A 54 38.74 -20.34 0.92
N HIS A 55 38.02 -19.29 1.34
CA HIS A 55 37.41 -19.22 2.67
C HIS A 55 36.33 -20.28 2.87
N LEU A 56 35.52 -20.53 1.84
CA LEU A 56 34.53 -21.60 1.86
C LEU A 56 35.20 -22.98 1.93
N ALA A 57 36.33 -23.18 1.27
CA ALA A 57 37.11 -24.42 1.35
C ALA A 57 37.71 -24.64 2.75
N LEU A 58 38.21 -23.59 3.40
CA LEU A 58 38.69 -23.64 4.78
C LEU A 58 37.55 -23.98 5.75
N TRP A 59 36.38 -23.36 5.56
CA TRP A 59 35.19 -23.69 6.34
C TRP A 59 34.77 -25.16 6.14
N ALA A 60 34.76 -25.65 4.90
CA ALA A 60 34.38 -27.03 4.59
C ALA A 60 35.34 -28.05 5.22
N ALA A 61 36.66 -27.76 5.26
CA ALA A 61 37.65 -28.58 5.92
C ALA A 61 37.40 -28.68 7.44
N HIS A 62 37.14 -27.54 8.10
CA HIS A 62 36.78 -27.53 9.53
C HIS A 62 35.42 -28.20 9.81
N GLN A 63 34.47 -28.09 8.89
CA GLN A 63 33.17 -28.72 9.03
C GLN A 63 33.27 -30.25 8.95
N ALA A 64 34.16 -30.79 8.13
CA ALA A 64 34.40 -32.24 8.04
C ALA A 64 34.97 -32.86 9.33
N GLU A 65 35.68 -32.06 10.14
CA GLU A 65 36.28 -32.48 11.41
C GLU A 65 35.31 -32.43 12.60
N ARG A 66 34.12 -31.85 12.42
CA ARG A 66 33.11 -31.71 13.49
C ARG A 66 32.25 -32.95 13.66
N ASP A 67 32.11 -33.41 14.91
CA ASP A 67 31.17 -34.47 15.27
C ASP A 67 29.71 -34.05 14.97
N GLY A 68 29.01 -34.86 14.18
CA GLY A 68 27.62 -34.59 13.78
C GLY A 68 27.44 -33.55 12.67
N ALA A 69 28.52 -33.19 11.96
CA ALA A 69 28.45 -32.24 10.85
C ALA A 69 27.51 -32.70 9.73
N LEU A 70 26.75 -31.75 9.19
CA LEU A 70 25.92 -31.97 8.01
C LEU A 70 26.82 -32.15 6.75
N PRO A 71 26.44 -33.05 5.82
CA PRO A 71 27.07 -33.13 4.51
C PRO A 71 27.02 -31.79 3.77
N LEU A 72 28.05 -31.49 2.97
CA LEU A 72 28.19 -30.20 2.27
C LEU A 72 27.03 -29.89 1.32
N GLU A 73 26.37 -30.93 0.78
CA GLU A 73 25.18 -30.82 -0.08
C GLU A 73 23.96 -30.29 0.68
N ARG A 74 23.97 -30.38 2.02
CA ARG A 74 22.90 -29.85 2.90
C ARG A 74 23.27 -28.52 3.54
N CYS A 75 24.47 -28.02 3.28
CA CYS A 75 24.93 -26.75 3.79
C CYS A 75 24.68 -25.66 2.75
N VAL A 76 23.58 -24.92 2.89
CA VAL A 76 23.23 -23.82 1.97
C VAL A 76 24.16 -22.64 2.21
N VAL A 77 24.82 -22.17 1.15
CA VAL A 77 25.77 -21.05 1.21
C VAL A 77 25.34 -19.86 0.35
N ASP A 78 24.44 -20.08 -0.62
CA ASP A 78 23.87 -19.03 -1.45
C ASP A 78 22.47 -19.42 -1.95
N LEU A 79 21.75 -18.44 -2.49
CA LEU A 79 20.43 -18.60 -3.10
C LEU A 79 20.49 -18.04 -4.52
N ALA A 80 20.36 -18.91 -5.52
CA ALA A 80 20.27 -18.51 -6.91
C ALA A 80 18.81 -18.34 -7.31
N THR A 81 18.40 -17.15 -7.71
CA THR A 81 17.07 -16.91 -8.28
C THR A 81 17.21 -16.35 -9.69
N PRO A 82 16.38 -16.80 -10.67
CA PRO A 82 16.41 -16.25 -12.03
C PRO A 82 16.18 -14.74 -12.05
N GLU A 83 15.37 -14.23 -11.12
CA GLU A 83 14.99 -12.82 -10.96
C GLU A 83 16.17 -11.93 -10.52
N LEU A 84 17.21 -12.50 -9.90
CA LEU A 84 18.44 -11.81 -9.53
C LEU A 84 19.53 -11.92 -10.60
N SER A 85 19.27 -12.58 -11.72
CA SER A 85 20.23 -12.61 -12.83
C SER A 85 20.37 -11.21 -13.45
N GLY A 86 21.61 -10.79 -13.73
CA GLY A 86 21.90 -9.44 -14.23
C GLY A 86 21.18 -9.06 -15.54
N ALA A 87 20.63 -10.03 -16.28
CA ALA A 87 19.82 -9.80 -17.48
C ALA A 87 18.35 -9.42 -17.16
N GLN A 88 17.86 -9.71 -15.96
CA GLN A 88 16.49 -9.42 -15.51
C GLN A 88 16.41 -8.24 -14.54
N LEU A 89 17.57 -7.71 -14.13
CA LEU A 89 17.64 -6.54 -13.28
C LEU A 89 17.29 -5.27 -14.06
N ILE A 90 16.52 -4.41 -13.43
CA ILE A 90 16.04 -3.14 -13.98
C ILE A 90 16.82 -1.98 -13.35
N GLY A 91 17.08 -0.94 -14.14
CA GLY A 91 17.79 0.25 -13.68
C GLY A 91 16.84 1.36 -13.20
N VAL A 92 17.44 2.45 -12.69
CA VAL A 92 16.73 3.65 -12.23
C VAL A 92 15.64 4.17 -13.19
N PRO A 93 15.84 4.25 -14.53
CA PRO A 93 14.79 4.75 -15.42
C PRO A 93 13.53 3.90 -15.42
N GLU A 94 13.70 2.57 -15.50
CA GLU A 94 12.60 1.61 -15.56
C GLU A 94 11.89 1.50 -14.21
N MET A 95 12.64 1.47 -13.11
CA MET A 95 12.04 1.50 -11.77
C MET A 95 11.23 2.79 -11.54
N ALA A 96 11.74 3.95 -11.98
CA ALA A 96 11.02 5.22 -11.84
C ALA A 96 9.72 5.23 -12.66
N GLU A 97 9.77 4.70 -13.89
CA GLU A 97 8.60 4.56 -14.76
C GLU A 97 7.52 3.67 -14.11
N LEU A 98 7.90 2.49 -13.59
CA LEU A 98 6.98 1.61 -12.86
C LEU A 98 6.37 2.30 -11.64
N GLY A 99 7.14 3.12 -10.93
CA GLY A 99 6.69 3.91 -9.77
C GLY A 99 5.87 5.16 -10.11
N GLY A 100 5.65 5.45 -11.40
CA GLY A 100 4.93 6.65 -11.85
C GLY A 100 5.64 7.96 -11.48
N ILE A 101 6.97 7.94 -11.32
CA ILE A 101 7.79 9.10 -10.96
C ILE A 101 8.90 9.33 -11.98
N THR A 102 9.54 10.49 -11.91
CA THR A 102 10.71 10.77 -12.74
C THR A 102 11.95 10.10 -12.16
N ALA A 103 12.91 9.76 -13.02
CA ALA A 103 14.20 9.23 -12.60
C ALA A 103 14.97 10.21 -11.68
N SER A 104 14.74 11.52 -11.79
CA SER A 104 15.33 12.52 -10.87
C SER A 104 14.71 12.45 -9.47
N THR A 105 13.40 12.25 -9.36
CA THR A 105 12.72 12.04 -8.08
C THR A 105 13.20 10.75 -7.40
N LEU A 106 13.33 9.65 -8.15
CA LEU A 106 13.83 8.39 -7.58
C LEU A 106 15.27 8.55 -7.04
N ARG A 107 16.17 9.19 -7.79
CA ARG A 107 17.53 9.49 -7.31
C ARG A 107 17.53 10.38 -6.07
N ALA A 108 16.63 11.36 -6.00
CA ALA A 108 16.49 12.20 -4.81
C ALA A 108 16.09 11.36 -3.59
N TYR A 109 15.16 10.41 -3.73
CA TYR A 109 14.80 9.49 -2.65
C TYR A 109 15.97 8.63 -2.18
N ILE A 110 16.71 8.04 -3.12
CA ILE A 110 17.89 7.22 -2.84
C ILE A 110 18.94 8.06 -2.09
N SER A 111 19.27 9.25 -2.58
CA SER A 111 20.27 10.13 -1.96
C SER A 111 19.93 10.59 -0.54
N ARG A 112 18.64 10.65 -0.22
CA ARG A 112 18.14 11.07 1.10
C ARG A 112 17.98 9.88 2.07
N GLY A 113 18.31 8.67 1.63
CA GLY A 113 18.10 7.46 2.43
C GLY A 113 16.63 7.24 2.75
N ASN A 114 15.72 7.58 1.84
CA ASN A 114 14.29 7.35 2.05
C ASN A 114 14.04 5.84 2.20
N SER A 115 13.60 5.42 3.39
CA SER A 115 13.36 4.03 3.75
C SER A 115 12.25 3.34 2.94
N GLU A 116 11.45 4.11 2.20
CA GLU A 116 10.41 3.56 1.34
C GLU A 116 10.95 3.00 0.02
N VAL A 117 12.13 3.42 -0.45
CA VAL A 117 12.74 2.86 -1.66
C VAL A 117 13.60 1.65 -1.26
N PRO A 118 13.39 0.47 -1.86
CA PRO A 118 14.17 -0.70 -1.52
C PRO A 118 15.64 -0.50 -1.92
N GLN A 119 16.54 -1.11 -1.15
CA GLN A 119 17.97 -1.11 -1.50
C GLN A 119 18.20 -1.82 -2.84
N PRO A 120 19.17 -1.37 -3.66
CA PRO A 120 19.52 -2.05 -4.90
C PRO A 120 20.10 -3.44 -4.62
N GLN A 121 19.74 -4.41 -5.48
CA GLN A 121 20.28 -5.77 -5.40
C GLN A 121 21.65 -5.89 -6.07
N ALA A 122 21.98 -4.98 -7.00
CA ALA A 122 23.28 -4.96 -7.66
C ALA A 122 23.72 -3.55 -8.08
N LEU A 123 25.04 -3.40 -8.23
CA LEU A 123 25.70 -2.24 -8.81
C LEU A 123 26.40 -2.67 -10.11
N VAL A 124 25.76 -2.45 -11.25
CA VAL A 124 26.32 -2.83 -12.57
C VAL A 124 26.82 -1.57 -13.28
N GLY A 125 28.15 -1.48 -13.48
CA GLY A 125 28.77 -0.31 -14.09
C GLY A 125 28.54 0.98 -13.28
N GLY A 126 28.48 0.86 -11.94
CA GLY A 126 28.24 1.98 -11.03
C GLY A 126 26.78 2.49 -11.03
N ARG A 127 25.83 1.70 -11.51
CA ARG A 127 24.41 2.03 -11.53
C ARG A 127 23.64 1.05 -10.65
N ASP A 128 22.78 1.61 -9.81
CA ASP A 128 21.83 0.85 -8.98
C ASP A 128 20.87 0.06 -9.87
N GLN A 129 20.72 -1.23 -9.54
CA GLN A 129 19.77 -2.12 -10.21
C GLN A 129 18.94 -2.93 -9.21
N TRP A 130 17.71 -3.21 -9.60
CA TRP A 130 16.73 -3.94 -8.80
C TRP A 130 16.19 -5.15 -9.54
N ALA A 131 15.84 -6.20 -8.80
CA ALA A 131 15.01 -7.25 -9.38
C ALA A 131 13.63 -6.69 -9.70
N ARG A 132 13.04 -7.11 -10.82
CA ARG A 132 11.69 -6.67 -11.21
C ARG A 132 10.65 -6.96 -10.13
N ALA A 133 10.72 -8.12 -9.48
CA ALA A 133 9.81 -8.47 -8.37
C ALA A 133 9.89 -7.48 -7.19
N VAL A 134 11.11 -7.04 -6.84
CA VAL A 134 11.31 -6.02 -5.78
C VAL A 134 10.71 -4.67 -6.20
N ALA A 135 10.86 -4.31 -7.47
CA ALA A 135 10.26 -3.09 -8.00
C ALA A 135 8.72 -3.18 -8.00
N ASP A 136 8.15 -4.31 -8.41
CA ASP A 136 6.70 -4.53 -8.42
C ASP A 136 6.13 -4.45 -7.00
N ASP A 137 6.77 -5.10 -6.01
CA ASP A 137 6.36 -5.02 -4.60
C ASP A 137 6.44 -3.59 -4.06
N TRP A 138 7.48 -2.84 -4.43
CA TRP A 138 7.60 -1.42 -4.06
C TRP A 138 6.50 -0.55 -4.70
N VAL A 139 6.20 -0.76 -5.98
CA VAL A 139 5.11 -0.07 -6.69
C VAL A 139 3.77 -0.38 -6.04
N GLU A 140 3.54 -1.63 -5.68
CA GLU A 140 2.33 -2.07 -5.01
C GLU A 140 2.18 -1.41 -3.62
N ALA A 141 3.26 -1.39 -2.82
CA ALA A 141 3.31 -0.70 -1.53
C ALA A 141 3.06 0.81 -1.69
N ARG A 142 3.65 1.43 -2.71
CA ARG A 142 3.44 2.84 -3.04
C ARG A 142 1.99 3.12 -3.44
N ARG A 143 1.36 2.26 -4.25
CA ARG A 143 -0.06 2.42 -4.64
C ARG A 143 -1.00 2.30 -3.45
N ARG A 144 -0.66 1.49 -2.43
CA ARG A 144 -1.44 1.38 -1.18
C ARG A 144 -1.10 2.42 -0.12
N SER A 145 -0.05 3.22 -0.31
CA SER A 145 0.26 4.34 0.58
C SER A 145 -0.82 5.43 0.51
N TYR A 146 -0.84 6.34 1.49
CA TYR A 146 -1.75 7.48 1.49
C TYR A 146 -1.70 8.29 0.18
N ASP A 147 -0.49 8.53 -0.34
CA ASP A 147 -0.32 9.23 -1.62
C ASP A 147 -0.86 8.42 -2.82
N GLY A 148 -0.73 7.10 -2.78
CA GLY A 148 -1.27 6.22 -3.81
C GLY A 148 -2.80 6.19 -3.80
N VAL A 149 -3.40 6.09 -2.60
CA VAL A 149 -4.86 6.17 -2.39
C VAL A 149 -5.40 7.51 -2.89
N ARG A 150 -4.74 8.62 -2.53
CA ARG A 150 -5.11 9.95 -3.01
C ARG A 150 -5.06 10.03 -4.54
N ALA A 151 -3.94 9.60 -5.14
CA ALA A 151 -3.75 9.65 -6.58
C ALA A 151 -4.81 8.85 -7.36
N VAL A 152 -5.20 7.66 -6.87
CA VAL A 152 -6.27 6.86 -7.46
C VAL A 152 -7.61 7.57 -7.35
N MET A 153 -7.93 8.09 -6.17
CA MET A 153 -9.25 8.70 -5.90
C MET A 153 -9.41 10.12 -6.44
N SER A 154 -8.31 10.77 -6.85
CA SER A 154 -8.31 12.06 -7.53
C SER A 154 -8.09 11.97 -9.04
N ALA A 155 -7.97 10.76 -9.58
CA ALA A 155 -7.61 10.56 -10.99
C ALA A 155 -8.64 11.20 -11.92
N GLY A 156 -8.17 12.09 -12.82
CA GLY A 156 -9.01 12.78 -13.80
C GLY A 156 -9.59 14.12 -13.34
N ASP A 157 -9.39 14.53 -12.08
CA ASP A 157 -9.71 15.90 -11.66
C ASP A 157 -8.56 16.86 -11.96
N ARG A 158 -8.88 18.06 -12.44
CA ARG A 158 -7.91 19.09 -12.84
C ARG A 158 -7.05 19.61 -11.67
N ASP A 159 -7.60 19.58 -10.47
CA ASP A 159 -6.98 20.10 -9.25
C ASP A 159 -6.50 18.97 -8.32
N GLN A 160 -6.53 17.72 -8.81
CA GLN A 160 -6.21 16.52 -8.02
C GLN A 160 -7.06 16.40 -6.74
N LEU A 161 -8.31 16.87 -6.80
CA LEU A 161 -9.27 16.70 -5.71
C LEU A 161 -9.86 15.28 -5.74
N SER A 162 -10.16 14.72 -4.57
CA SER A 162 -10.94 13.48 -4.49
C SER A 162 -12.32 13.68 -5.09
N ARG A 163 -12.99 12.58 -5.49
CA ARG A 163 -14.34 12.61 -6.10
C ARG A 163 -15.32 13.53 -5.35
N GLY A 164 -15.41 13.36 -4.02
CA GLY A 164 -16.31 14.17 -3.19
C GLY A 164 -15.87 15.63 -3.07
N ALA A 165 -14.57 15.89 -2.96
CA ALA A 165 -14.05 17.26 -2.92
C ALA A 165 -14.29 18.00 -4.24
N ALA A 166 -14.16 17.31 -5.38
CA ALA A 166 -14.49 17.86 -6.69
C ALA A 166 -16.00 18.17 -6.81
N GLU A 167 -16.89 17.27 -6.34
CA GLU A 167 -18.33 17.53 -6.27
C GLU A 167 -18.64 18.79 -5.42
N VAL A 168 -17.99 18.94 -4.26
CA VAL A 168 -18.13 20.13 -3.40
C VAL A 168 -17.67 21.38 -4.14
N ARG A 169 -16.50 21.34 -4.80
CA ARG A 169 -16.01 22.45 -5.62
C ARG A 169 -17.04 22.84 -6.69
N ASP A 170 -17.50 21.87 -7.47
CA ASP A 170 -18.38 22.16 -8.61
C ASP A 170 -19.74 22.71 -8.14
N HIS A 171 -20.26 22.20 -7.02
CA HIS A 171 -21.48 22.72 -6.39
C HIS A 171 -21.31 24.16 -5.92
N PHE A 172 -20.27 24.45 -5.12
CA PHE A 172 -20.04 25.80 -4.62
C PHE A 172 -19.63 26.79 -5.71
N ALA A 173 -18.96 26.34 -6.77
CA ALA A 173 -18.64 27.18 -7.92
C ALA A 173 -19.92 27.66 -8.60
N ALA A 174 -20.90 26.77 -8.81
CA ALA A 174 -22.20 27.13 -9.35
C ALA A 174 -22.96 28.11 -8.43
N ASP A 175 -22.97 27.84 -7.12
CA ASP A 175 -23.66 28.69 -6.13
C ASP A 175 -23.03 30.08 -6.02
N PHE A 176 -21.69 30.16 -5.99
CA PHE A 176 -20.97 31.43 -5.98
C PHE A 176 -21.18 32.17 -7.30
N GLN A 177 -21.12 31.51 -8.45
CA GLN A 177 -21.39 32.15 -9.73
C GLN A 177 -22.80 32.74 -9.78
N ASN A 178 -23.81 31.98 -9.36
CA ASN A 178 -25.19 32.46 -9.30
C ASN A 178 -25.33 33.64 -8.32
N THR A 179 -24.67 33.57 -7.17
CA THR A 179 -24.70 34.63 -6.15
C THR A 179 -24.01 35.90 -6.62
N LEU A 180 -22.88 35.80 -7.31
CA LEU A 180 -22.04 36.93 -7.72
C LEU A 180 -22.54 37.58 -9.02
N TRP A 181 -23.00 36.76 -9.98
CA TRP A 181 -23.40 37.22 -11.32
C TRP A 181 -24.92 37.21 -11.54
N GLY A 182 -25.59 36.12 -11.15
CA GLY A 182 -27.02 35.89 -11.37
C GLY A 182 -27.92 36.85 -10.57
N ARG A 183 -27.40 37.42 -9.48
CA ARG A 183 -28.11 38.37 -8.62
C ARG A 183 -27.79 39.84 -8.96
N PRO A 184 -28.74 40.61 -9.53
CA PRO A 184 -28.47 41.99 -9.95
C PRO A 184 -28.09 42.94 -8.80
N ASP A 185 -28.58 42.71 -7.59
CA ASP A 185 -28.29 43.49 -6.38
C ASP A 185 -26.86 43.28 -5.87
N VAL A 186 -26.34 42.07 -6.02
CA VAL A 186 -24.95 41.73 -5.68
C VAL A 186 -24.04 42.24 -6.79
N ARG A 187 -24.31 41.87 -8.06
CA ARG A 187 -23.50 42.24 -9.23
C ARG A 187 -23.14 43.72 -9.26
N LYS A 188 -24.10 44.62 -9.00
CA LYS A 188 -23.90 46.09 -8.98
C LYS A 188 -22.77 46.56 -8.06
N ARG A 189 -22.46 45.86 -6.95
CA ARG A 189 -21.45 46.30 -5.96
C ARG A 189 -19.99 46.02 -6.40
N TRP A 190 -19.79 45.24 -7.47
CA TRP A 190 -18.50 44.63 -7.83
C TRP A 190 -18.21 44.78 -9.33
N VAL A 191 -19.25 45.10 -10.12
CA VAL A 191 -19.19 45.27 -11.58
C VAL A 191 -18.16 46.30 -12.04
N LEU A 192 -17.71 47.19 -11.16
CA LEU A 192 -16.65 48.15 -11.46
C LEU A 192 -15.26 47.49 -11.56
N ARG A 193 -15.02 46.35 -10.90
CA ARG A 193 -13.74 45.63 -10.86
C ARG A 193 -13.72 44.39 -11.76
N ALA A 194 -14.81 43.63 -11.82
CA ALA A 194 -14.96 42.48 -12.70
C ALA A 194 -16.22 42.67 -13.57
N ARG A 195 -16.04 43.01 -14.85
CA ARG A 195 -17.12 43.50 -15.73
C ARG A 195 -17.82 42.40 -16.53
N ASN A 196 -17.17 41.27 -16.74
CA ASN A 196 -17.70 40.17 -17.55
C ASN A 196 -17.96 38.93 -16.69
N GLU A 197 -18.77 38.02 -17.23
CA GLU A 197 -19.20 36.80 -16.54
C GLU A 197 -18.04 35.84 -16.27
N ASP A 198 -17.08 35.79 -17.20
CA ASP A 198 -15.96 34.85 -17.15
C ASP A 198 -15.00 35.17 -15.99
N SER A 199 -14.68 36.44 -15.75
CA SER A 199 -13.87 36.84 -14.58
C SER A 199 -14.58 36.55 -13.26
N VAL A 200 -15.92 36.60 -13.23
CA VAL A 200 -16.67 36.22 -12.02
C VAL A 200 -16.66 34.70 -11.84
N ARG A 201 -16.69 33.95 -12.94
CA ARG A 201 -16.57 32.48 -12.92
C ARG A 201 -15.21 32.05 -12.37
N GLU A 202 -14.12 32.69 -12.78
CA GLU A 202 -12.78 32.44 -12.22
C GLU A 202 -12.71 32.68 -10.70
N ILE A 203 -13.34 33.77 -10.22
CA ILE A 203 -13.42 34.05 -8.78
C ILE A 203 -14.27 33.01 -8.05
N ALA A 204 -15.42 32.63 -8.63
CA ALA A 204 -16.29 31.61 -8.07
C ALA A 204 -15.58 30.26 -7.97
N ASP A 205 -14.88 29.84 -9.02
CA ASP A 205 -14.06 28.63 -9.06
C ASP A 205 -12.96 28.67 -7.99
N ALA A 206 -12.25 29.79 -7.84
CA ALA A 206 -11.21 29.94 -6.82
C ALA A 206 -11.76 29.89 -5.40
N LEU A 207 -12.92 30.51 -5.13
CA LEU A 207 -13.58 30.43 -3.84
C LEU A 207 -14.05 29.01 -3.53
N ALA A 208 -14.64 28.34 -4.52
CA ALA A 208 -15.11 26.97 -4.37
C ALA A 208 -13.97 25.97 -4.14
N TRP A 209 -12.83 26.17 -4.82
CA TRP A 209 -11.62 25.39 -4.57
C TRP A 209 -11.12 25.54 -3.11
N ASN A 210 -11.17 26.76 -2.55
CA ASN A 210 -10.82 26.97 -1.13
C ASN A 210 -11.77 26.22 -0.19
N VAL A 211 -13.07 26.15 -0.51
CA VAL A 211 -14.05 25.38 0.28
C VAL A 211 -13.73 23.89 0.21
N ALA A 212 -13.52 23.35 -1.00
CA ALA A 212 -13.21 21.94 -1.21
C ALA A 212 -11.94 21.48 -0.50
N THR A 213 -10.88 22.32 -0.51
CA THR A 213 -9.60 22.01 0.13
C THR A 213 -9.58 22.23 1.65
N SER A 214 -10.57 22.97 2.19
CA SER A 214 -10.67 23.28 3.62
C SER A 214 -11.79 22.51 4.33
N LEU A 215 -12.28 21.42 3.73
CA LEU A 215 -13.40 20.65 4.27
C LEU A 215 -13.09 20.05 5.65
N ASP A 216 -11.84 19.69 5.88
CA ASP A 216 -11.29 19.20 7.16
C ASP A 216 -11.42 20.21 8.31
N ARG A 217 -11.45 21.52 8.00
CA ARG A 217 -11.69 22.58 8.99
C ARG A 217 -13.15 22.69 9.41
N VAL A 218 -14.05 22.20 8.57
CA VAL A 218 -15.51 22.25 8.80
C VAL A 218 -16.00 20.97 9.46
N LEU A 219 -15.46 19.82 9.02
CA LEU A 219 -15.82 18.51 9.53
C LEU A 219 -14.58 17.82 10.12
N PRO A 220 -14.59 17.48 11.43
CA PRO A 220 -13.45 16.81 12.06
C PRO A 220 -13.37 15.36 11.57
N THR A 221 -12.62 15.15 10.49
CA THR A 221 -12.49 13.87 9.77
C THR A 221 -12.05 12.72 10.64
N HIS A 222 -11.14 12.97 11.58
CA HIS A 222 -10.67 11.97 12.56
C HIS A 222 -11.79 11.49 13.49
N LEU A 223 -12.65 12.40 13.97
CA LEU A 223 -13.79 12.02 14.83
C LEU A 223 -14.85 11.27 14.03
N LEU A 224 -15.08 11.71 12.79
CA LEU A 224 -16.00 11.02 11.88
C LEU A 224 -15.52 9.60 11.60
N GLY A 225 -14.24 9.41 11.31
CA GLY A 225 -13.64 8.10 11.06
C GLY A 225 -13.84 7.12 12.24
N SER A 226 -13.50 7.53 13.46
CA SER A 226 -13.74 6.71 14.66
C SER A 226 -15.23 6.44 14.91
N THR A 227 -16.11 7.39 14.58
CA THR A 227 -17.56 7.21 14.70
C THR A 227 -18.08 6.18 13.71
N ILE A 228 -17.62 6.24 12.46
CA ILE A 228 -17.97 5.26 11.40
C ILE A 228 -17.45 3.88 11.78
N GLU A 229 -16.19 3.78 12.23
CA GLU A 229 -15.61 2.54 12.73
C GLU A 229 -16.45 1.90 13.83
N GLY A 230 -16.80 2.67 14.87
CA GLY A 230 -17.66 2.20 15.95
C GLY A 230 -19.05 1.76 15.48
N ALA A 231 -19.65 2.50 14.54
CA ALA A 231 -20.97 2.18 14.01
C ALA A 231 -20.97 0.91 13.13
N VAL A 232 -19.95 0.74 12.28
CA VAL A 232 -19.79 -0.48 11.47
C VAL A 232 -19.60 -1.70 12.36
N LEU A 233 -18.71 -1.60 13.37
CA LEU A 233 -18.48 -2.70 14.31
C LEU A 233 -19.72 -3.00 15.16
N HIS A 234 -20.56 -2.00 15.43
CA HIS A 234 -21.84 -2.20 16.09
C HIS A 234 -22.83 -2.96 15.19
N ASP A 235 -22.99 -2.57 13.93
CA ASP A 235 -23.84 -3.28 12.97
C ASP A 235 -23.39 -4.74 12.79
N PHE A 236 -22.07 -4.99 12.77
CA PHE A 236 -21.52 -6.35 12.75
C PHE A 236 -21.87 -7.12 14.02
N ALA A 237 -21.73 -6.51 15.20
CA ALA A 237 -22.10 -7.15 16.45
C ALA A 237 -23.59 -7.53 16.47
N GLU A 238 -24.47 -6.64 16.03
CA GLU A 238 -25.92 -6.93 15.93
C GLU A 238 -26.20 -8.08 14.95
N ALA A 239 -25.54 -8.11 13.80
CA ALA A 239 -25.67 -9.20 12.82
C ALA A 239 -25.29 -10.56 13.42
N ILE A 240 -24.17 -10.60 14.16
CA ILE A 240 -23.65 -11.81 14.79
C ILE A 240 -24.56 -12.28 15.92
N ASP A 241 -25.05 -11.37 16.75
CA ASP A 241 -25.95 -11.72 17.85
C ASP A 241 -27.31 -12.20 17.34
N LEU A 242 -27.80 -11.64 16.24
CA LEU A 242 -29.01 -12.13 15.57
C LEU A 242 -28.80 -13.55 15.02
N ASP A 243 -27.67 -13.83 14.37
CA ASP A 243 -27.37 -15.16 13.85
C ASP A 243 -27.30 -16.20 14.99
N ARG A 244 -26.63 -15.88 16.10
CA ARG A 244 -26.59 -16.72 17.31
C ARG A 244 -27.99 -17.03 17.85
N GLN A 245 -28.89 -16.03 17.88
CA GLN A 245 -30.28 -16.22 18.32
C GLN A 245 -31.08 -17.13 17.37
N VAL A 246 -30.82 -17.05 16.06
CA VAL A 246 -31.46 -17.90 15.05
C VAL A 246 -30.95 -19.34 15.16
N GLN A 247 -29.64 -19.54 15.35
CA GLN A 247 -29.03 -20.86 15.52
C GLN A 247 -29.42 -21.56 16.83
N ALA A 248 -29.70 -20.80 17.90
CA ALA A 248 -30.19 -21.34 19.17
C ALA A 248 -31.62 -21.95 19.07
N ARG A 249 -32.31 -21.80 17.93
CA ARG A 249 -33.63 -22.43 17.71
C ARG A 249 -33.43 -23.89 17.22
N PRO A 250 -34.15 -24.87 17.79
CA PRO A 250 -33.79 -26.29 17.70
C PRO A 250 -34.10 -26.99 16.36
N ARG A 251 -33.93 -26.35 15.19
CA ARG A 251 -34.40 -26.94 13.91
C ARG A 251 -33.60 -26.67 12.62
N LYS A 252 -32.41 -26.07 12.63
CA LYS A 252 -31.62 -25.96 11.38
C LYS A 252 -30.24 -26.61 11.47
N PRO A 253 -29.80 -27.33 10.42
CA PRO A 253 -28.44 -27.81 10.33
C PRO A 253 -27.48 -26.61 10.33
N VAL A 254 -26.39 -26.74 11.06
CA VAL A 254 -25.28 -25.78 11.10
C VAL A 254 -24.77 -25.62 9.66
N ARG A 255 -25.06 -24.49 9.03
CA ARG A 255 -24.40 -24.11 7.78
C ARG A 255 -22.93 -23.84 8.09
N GLU A 256 -22.05 -24.18 7.14
CA GLU A 256 -20.62 -23.80 7.19
C GLU A 256 -20.47 -22.35 7.64
N LYS A 257 -19.41 -22.05 8.40
CA LYS A 257 -19.04 -20.71 8.91
C LYS A 257 -18.74 -19.74 7.74
N GLY A 258 -19.72 -19.43 6.92
CA GLY A 258 -19.66 -18.30 5.99
C GLY A 258 -20.24 -17.09 6.71
N TRP A 259 -19.47 -16.02 6.83
CA TRP A 259 -19.94 -14.73 7.37
C TRP A 259 -20.88 -13.99 6.40
N LEU A 260 -21.70 -14.74 5.64
CA LEU A 260 -22.64 -14.28 4.61
C LEU A 260 -23.83 -13.48 5.16
N HIS A 261 -23.81 -13.12 6.44
CA HIS A 261 -24.87 -12.40 7.15
C HIS A 261 -24.43 -11.08 7.76
N LEU A 262 -23.17 -10.68 7.57
CA LEU A 262 -22.74 -9.33 7.95
C LEU A 262 -23.47 -8.31 7.09
N TRP A 263 -24.01 -7.28 7.73
CA TRP A 263 -24.65 -6.16 7.07
C TRP A 263 -24.20 -4.87 7.72
N VAL A 264 -24.33 -3.79 6.97
CA VAL A 264 -24.14 -2.43 7.47
C VAL A 264 -25.44 -1.69 7.21
N SER A 265 -25.92 -0.97 8.21
CA SER A 265 -27.14 -0.18 8.11
C SER A 265 -26.98 0.90 7.03
N ARG A 266 -28.08 1.21 6.33
CA ARG A 266 -28.05 2.21 5.25
C ARG A 266 -27.45 3.56 5.66
N PRO A 267 -27.75 4.12 6.84
CA PRO A 267 -27.14 5.39 7.26
C PRO A 267 -25.62 5.27 7.42
N VAL A 268 -25.13 4.16 7.97
CA VAL A 268 -23.69 3.91 8.14
C VAL A 268 -23.01 3.70 6.80
N ALA A 269 -23.63 2.93 5.90
CA ALA A 269 -23.13 2.72 4.53
C ALA A 269 -23.03 4.05 3.76
N ALA A 270 -24.04 4.93 3.87
CA ALA A 270 -24.02 6.24 3.24
C ALA A 270 -22.96 7.18 3.84
N MET A 271 -22.72 7.13 5.16
CA MET A 271 -21.63 7.88 5.80
C MET A 271 -20.26 7.35 5.38
N LEU A 272 -20.10 6.03 5.28
CA LEU A 272 -18.88 5.40 4.81
C LEU A 272 -18.58 5.77 3.35
N ASP A 273 -19.59 5.72 2.47
CA ASP A 273 -19.50 6.22 1.10
C ASP A 273 -19.02 7.67 1.06
N TRP A 274 -19.66 8.55 1.83
CA TRP A 274 -19.28 9.95 1.89
C TRP A 274 -17.83 10.09 2.34
N PHE A 275 -17.41 9.35 3.36
CA PHE A 275 -16.06 9.39 3.89
C PHE A 275 -15.01 8.94 2.88
N ILE A 276 -15.28 7.85 2.14
CA ILE A 276 -14.39 7.38 1.05
C ILE A 276 -14.26 8.45 -0.04
N ARG A 277 -15.36 9.09 -0.45
CA ARG A 277 -15.31 10.10 -1.54
C ARG A 277 -14.60 11.37 -1.14
N HIS A 278 -14.73 11.82 0.10
CA HIS A 278 -14.23 13.13 0.54
C HIS A 278 -12.85 13.04 1.21
N HIS A 279 -12.56 11.93 1.89
CA HIS A 279 -11.32 11.73 2.65
C HIS A 279 -10.78 10.30 2.46
N PRO A 280 -10.42 9.92 1.23
CA PRO A 280 -10.09 8.53 0.88
C PRO A 280 -8.90 7.97 1.69
N GLU A 281 -7.92 8.79 2.02
CA GLU A 281 -6.77 8.42 2.85
C GLU A 281 -7.21 8.02 4.27
N SER A 282 -8.02 8.86 4.90
CA SER A 282 -8.55 8.58 6.25
C SER A 282 -9.51 7.40 6.24
N ALA A 283 -10.33 7.27 5.20
CA ALA A 283 -11.21 6.13 5.01
C ALA A 283 -10.42 4.81 4.87
N HIS A 284 -9.34 4.81 4.10
CA HIS A 284 -8.46 3.65 3.94
C HIS A 284 -7.90 3.19 5.29
N HIS A 285 -7.41 4.14 6.10
CA HIS A 285 -6.92 3.85 7.45
C HIS A 285 -8.02 3.23 8.35
N HIS A 286 -9.18 3.88 8.47
CA HIS A 286 -10.24 3.40 9.35
C HIS A 286 -10.88 2.09 8.89
N ILE A 287 -10.95 1.82 7.58
CA ILE A 287 -11.39 0.51 7.08
C ILE A 287 -10.38 -0.57 7.46
N GLY A 288 -9.08 -0.27 7.40
CA GLY A 288 -8.04 -1.16 7.92
C GLY A 288 -8.24 -1.48 9.42
N GLU A 289 -8.59 -0.48 10.23
CA GLU A 289 -8.91 -0.69 11.65
C GLU A 289 -10.18 -1.52 11.87
N ILE A 290 -11.25 -1.26 11.09
CA ILE A 290 -12.46 -2.09 11.10
C ILE A 290 -12.11 -3.55 10.80
N THR A 291 -11.31 -3.81 9.75
CA THR A 291 -10.88 -5.15 9.37
C THR A 291 -10.07 -5.81 10.47
N ARG A 292 -9.10 -5.09 11.05
CA ARG A 292 -8.27 -5.59 12.17
C ARG A 292 -9.13 -5.94 13.38
N GLU A 293 -10.06 -5.06 13.75
CA GLU A 293 -10.89 -5.24 14.93
C GLU A 293 -11.93 -6.36 14.73
N ALA A 294 -12.52 -6.46 13.53
CA ALA A 294 -13.42 -7.55 13.17
C ALA A 294 -12.74 -8.92 13.25
N HIS A 295 -11.51 -9.01 12.75
CA HIS A 295 -10.68 -10.20 12.88
C HIS A 295 -10.36 -10.52 14.35
N THR A 296 -9.97 -9.52 15.13
CA THR A 296 -9.58 -9.70 16.54
C THR A 296 -10.75 -10.14 17.42
N ARG A 297 -11.95 -9.59 17.21
CA ARG A 297 -13.13 -9.87 18.06
C ARG A 297 -13.89 -11.12 17.66
N TRP A 298 -13.95 -11.40 16.36
CA TRP A 298 -14.87 -12.41 15.81
C TRP A 298 -14.21 -13.38 14.84
N GLU A 299 -12.89 -13.29 14.60
CA GLU A 299 -12.16 -14.12 13.64
C GLU A 299 -12.70 -14.00 12.20
N ILE A 300 -13.29 -12.84 11.87
CA ILE A 300 -13.79 -12.58 10.51
C ILE A 300 -12.58 -12.40 9.58
N PRO A 301 -12.51 -13.11 8.44
CA PRO A 301 -11.50 -12.87 7.42
C PRO A 301 -11.54 -11.44 6.89
N ALA A 302 -10.37 -10.90 6.54
CA ALA A 302 -10.29 -9.54 5.97
C ALA A 302 -11.09 -9.41 4.67
N GLU A 303 -11.04 -10.44 3.82
CA GLU A 303 -11.79 -10.53 2.58
C GLU A 303 -13.30 -10.40 2.78
N ASP A 304 -13.87 -11.07 3.79
CA ASP A 304 -15.30 -11.03 4.11
C ASP A 304 -15.71 -9.63 4.60
N THR A 305 -14.88 -9.02 5.45
CA THR A 305 -15.12 -7.66 5.94
C THR A 305 -15.12 -6.67 4.78
N LEU A 306 -14.09 -6.69 3.93
CA LEU A 306 -13.97 -5.80 2.79
C LEU A 306 -15.07 -6.03 1.76
N TYR A 307 -15.46 -7.29 1.53
CA TYR A 307 -16.58 -7.64 0.66
C TYR A 307 -17.89 -7.02 1.17
N THR A 308 -18.21 -7.17 2.45
CA THR A 308 -19.43 -6.60 3.04
C THR A 308 -19.45 -5.08 2.96
N LEU A 309 -18.34 -4.41 3.29
CA LEU A 309 -18.25 -2.95 3.20
C LEU A 309 -18.40 -2.46 1.76
N ARG A 310 -17.75 -3.12 0.80
CA ARG A 310 -17.86 -2.79 -0.62
C ARG A 310 -19.29 -2.94 -1.12
N GLN A 311 -19.98 -4.03 -0.76
CA GLN A 311 -21.38 -4.23 -1.12
C GLN A 311 -22.30 -3.17 -0.51
N ALA A 312 -22.11 -2.84 0.77
CA ALA A 312 -22.91 -1.82 1.45
C ALA A 312 -22.77 -0.45 0.78
N VAL A 313 -21.53 -0.03 0.49
CA VAL A 313 -21.25 1.25 -0.20
C VAL A 313 -21.79 1.24 -1.63
N ALA A 314 -21.69 0.12 -2.35
CA ALA A 314 -22.21 0.01 -3.71
C ALA A 314 -23.74 0.05 -3.78
N MET A 315 -24.44 -0.46 -2.76
CA MET A 315 -25.90 -0.49 -2.71
C MET A 315 -26.51 0.83 -2.23
N ASP A 316 -25.90 1.47 -1.22
CA ASP A 316 -26.50 2.61 -0.52
C ASP A 316 -25.69 3.93 -0.69
N GLY A 317 -24.58 3.91 -1.44
CA GLY A 317 -23.70 5.04 -1.69
C GLY A 317 -23.88 5.73 -3.03
N LYS A 318 -23.03 6.73 -3.30
CA LYS A 318 -22.93 7.45 -4.58
C LYS A 318 -21.66 7.12 -5.36
N LEU A 319 -20.72 6.39 -4.75
CA LEU A 319 -19.56 5.87 -5.43
C LEU A 319 -19.98 5.04 -6.64
N THR A 320 -19.31 5.24 -7.78
CA THR A 320 -19.48 4.35 -8.91
C THR A 320 -18.93 2.97 -8.56
N GLN A 321 -19.44 1.92 -9.20
CA GLN A 321 -18.93 0.56 -8.98
C GLN A 321 -17.42 0.49 -9.27
N GLU A 322 -16.95 1.17 -10.33
CA GLU A 322 -15.54 1.21 -10.73
C GLU A 322 -14.66 1.90 -9.68
N ASP A 323 -15.09 3.07 -9.17
CA ASP A 323 -14.34 3.77 -8.12
C ASP A 323 -14.32 2.92 -6.82
N ALA A 324 -15.40 2.19 -6.52
CA ALA A 324 -15.48 1.36 -5.32
C ALA A 324 -14.54 0.15 -5.45
N GLU A 325 -14.56 -0.53 -6.59
CA GLU A 325 -13.63 -1.62 -6.88
C GLU A 325 -12.17 -1.14 -6.84
N SER A 326 -11.87 0.01 -7.43
CA SER A 326 -10.54 0.60 -7.43
C SER A 326 -10.06 0.93 -6.01
N PHE A 327 -10.92 1.53 -5.18
CA PHE A 327 -10.60 1.86 -3.80
C PHE A 327 -10.39 0.61 -2.93
N PHE A 328 -11.34 -0.34 -2.98
CA PHE A 328 -11.25 -1.55 -2.15
C PHE A 328 -10.12 -2.49 -2.58
N ALA A 329 -9.69 -2.48 -3.85
CA ALA A 329 -8.50 -3.19 -4.30
C ALA A 329 -7.20 -2.72 -3.59
N LEU A 330 -7.16 -1.47 -3.12
CA LEU A 330 -6.04 -0.93 -2.34
C LEU A 330 -6.04 -1.42 -0.87
N LEU A 331 -7.15 -2.02 -0.41
CA LEU A 331 -7.31 -2.55 0.94
C LEU A 331 -7.13 -4.07 0.99
N THR A 332 -7.32 -4.78 -0.12
CA THR A 332 -7.14 -6.23 -0.19
C THR A 332 -5.67 -6.61 0.07
N PRO A 333 -5.39 -7.47 1.06
CA PRO A 333 -4.06 -8.04 1.26
C PRO A 333 -3.59 -8.78 -0.01
N PRO A 334 -2.28 -8.82 -0.29
CA PRO A 334 -1.77 -9.57 -1.44
C PRO A 334 -2.15 -11.05 -1.30
N GLU A 335 -2.54 -11.69 -2.41
CA GLU A 335 -2.67 -13.14 -2.48
C GLU A 335 -1.33 -13.77 -2.05
N LYS A 336 -1.38 -14.65 -1.04
CA LYS A 336 -0.27 -15.57 -0.79
C LYS A 336 -0.23 -16.52 -1.99
N ASN A 337 0.65 -16.24 -2.93
CA ASN A 337 1.04 -17.24 -3.91
C ASN A 337 1.80 -18.33 -3.14
N ASP A 338 1.18 -19.51 -3.01
CA ASP A 338 1.81 -20.73 -2.50
C ASP A 338 2.95 -21.21 -3.40
#